data_AF-A0A7W1TG77-F1
#
_entry.id   AF-A0A7W1TG77-F1
#
_cell.length_a   1.000
_cell.length_b   1.000
_cell.length_c   1.000
_cell.angle_alpha   90.00
_cell.angle_beta   90.00
_cell.angle_gamma   90.00
#
_symmetry.space_group_name_H-M   'P 1'
#
loop_
_entity.id
_entity.type
_entity.pdbx_description
1 polymer ?
#
loop_
_entity_poly.entity_id
_entity_poly.type
_entity_poly.pdbx_seq_one_letter_code
_entity_poly.pdbx_strand_id
1 'polypeptide(L)'
;MSLARGPLLALHTIFATLVVIALLLHLGEREREVAKVRGVATQEHAETVRSEQDIAQQKALLDGLANKDPYVVELLVRDKLQFTGPGEITPPPLPAVDKAPARR
;
A
#
# COMPACT_ATOMS: atom_id res chain seq x y z
N MET A 1 24.12 -50.82 37.56
CA MET A 1 24.08 -49.53 36.84
C MET A 1 22.92 -49.56 35.84
N SER A 2 22.14 -48.50 35.80
CA SER A 2 20.76 -48.48 35.30
C SER A 2 20.66 -48.53 33.77
N LEU A 3 20.47 -49.74 33.21
CA LEU A 3 20.14 -49.93 31.79
C LEU A 3 18.80 -49.28 31.38
N ALA A 4 17.90 -49.01 32.33
CA ALA A 4 16.59 -48.39 32.06
C ALA A 4 16.63 -46.85 31.95
N ARG A 5 17.66 -46.17 32.44
CA ARG A 5 17.75 -44.69 32.38
C ARG A 5 18.18 -44.17 31.00
N GLY A 6 19.05 -44.89 30.29
CA GLY A 6 19.49 -44.55 28.94
C GLY A 6 18.35 -44.40 27.92
N PRO A 7 17.45 -45.39 27.76
CA PRO A 7 16.36 -45.31 26.80
C PRO A 7 15.32 -44.24 27.18
N LEU A 8 15.07 -44.02 28.47
CA LEU A 8 14.14 -43.00 28.94
C LEU A 8 14.65 -41.58 28.65
N LEU A 9 15.95 -41.34 28.84
CA LEU A 9 16.59 -40.08 28.45
C LEU A 9 16.52 -39.86 26.93
N ALA A 10 16.81 -40.88 26.14
CA ALA A 10 16.72 -40.79 24.67
C ALA A 10 15.29 -40.46 24.21
N LEU A 11 14.28 -41.13 24.77
CA LEU A 11 12.87 -40.85 24.47
C LEU A 11 12.50 -39.41 24.84
N HIS A 12 12.94 -38.93 26.01
CA HIS A 12 12.67 -37.56 26.43
C HIS A 12 13.34 -36.53 25.52
N THR A 13 14.58 -36.77 25.08
CA THR A 13 15.26 -35.87 24.13
C THR A 13 14.56 -35.82 22.77
N ILE A 14 14.07 -36.96 22.27
CA ILE A 14 13.31 -37.01 21.02
C ILE A 14 12.03 -36.21 21.17
N PHE A 15 11.29 -36.42 22.26
CA PHE A 15 10.04 -35.71 22.53
C PHE A 15 10.26 -34.20 22.67
N ALA A 16 11.27 -33.78 23.45
CA ALA A 16 11.62 -32.37 23.59
C ALA A 16 11.97 -31.74 22.23
N THR A 17 12.71 -32.45 21.38
CA THR A 17 13.05 -31.98 20.03
C THR A 17 11.81 -31.82 19.17
N LEU A 18 10.86 -32.76 19.21
CA LEU A 18 9.60 -32.67 18.47
C LEU A 18 8.76 -31.47 18.94
N VAL A 19 8.69 -31.21 20.24
CA VAL A 19 7.98 -30.05 20.79
C VAL A 19 8.60 -28.74 20.31
N VAL A 20 9.94 -28.63 20.32
CA VAL A 20 10.64 -27.44 19.81
C VAL A 20 10.38 -27.25 18.32
N ILE A 21 10.43 -28.31 17.51
CA ILE A 21 10.13 -28.23 16.08
C ILE A 21 8.69 -27.76 15.86
N ALA A 22 7.71 -28.31 16.58
CA ALA A 22 6.31 -27.92 16.46
C ALA A 22 6.10 -26.44 16.84
N LEU A 23 6.76 -25.96 17.90
CA LEU A 23 6.74 -24.55 18.30
C LEU A 23 7.34 -23.64 17.22
N LEU A 24 8.47 -24.03 16.63
CA LEU A 24 9.11 -23.25 15.56
C LEU A 24 8.22 -23.15 14.32
N LEU A 25 7.57 -24.26 13.93
CA LEU A 25 6.62 -24.25 12.83
C LEU A 25 5.43 -23.32 13.12
N HIS A 26 4.86 -23.39 14.32
CA HIS A 26 3.74 -22.54 14.70
C HIS A 26 4.13 -21.05 14.75
N LEU A 27 5.32 -20.72 15.28
CA LEU A 27 5.83 -19.36 15.26
C LEU A 27 6.02 -18.84 13.83
N GLY A 28 6.58 -19.67 12.94
CA GLY A 28 6.74 -19.30 11.53
C GLY A 28 5.39 -19.06 10.82
N GLU A 29 4.35 -19.82 11.14
CA GLU A 29 3.00 -19.57 10.64
C GLU A 29 2.45 -18.23 11.14
N ARG A 30 2.58 -17.93 12.44
CA ARG A 30 2.13 -16.66 13.03
C ARG A 30 2.86 -15.46 12.47
N GLU A 31 4.17 -15.56 12.26
CA GLU A 31 4.95 -14.50 11.62
C GLU A 31 4.45 -14.20 10.21
N ARG A 32 4.10 -15.23 9.42
CA ARG A 32 3.54 -15.06 8.08
C ARG A 32 2.16 -14.42 8.11
N GLU A 33 1.30 -14.81 9.04
CA GLU A 33 -0.02 -14.19 9.22
C GLU A 33 0.11 -12.70 9.57
N VAL A 34 0.97 -12.36 10.53
CA VAL A 34 1.22 -10.96 10.93
C VAL A 34 1.82 -10.18 9.77
N ALA A 35 2.78 -10.75 9.03
CA ALA A 35 3.37 -10.11 7.86
C ALA A 35 2.31 -9.83 6.78
N LYS A 36 1.39 -10.77 6.54
CA LYS A 36 0.28 -10.59 5.61
C LYS A 36 -0.64 -9.44 6.03
N VAL A 37 -1.06 -9.42 7.30
CA VAL A 37 -1.92 -8.36 7.84
C VAL A 37 -1.22 -7.00 7.76
N ARG A 38 0.06 -6.93 8.12
CA ARG A 38 0.85 -5.70 7.99
C ARG A 38 0.94 -5.24 6.55
N GLY A 39 1.17 -6.15 5.60
CA GLY A 39 1.21 -5.85 4.17
C GLY A 39 -0.10 -5.21 3.69
N VAL A 40 -1.24 -5.81 4.04
CA VAL A 40 -2.57 -5.25 3.71
C VAL A 40 -2.76 -3.88 4.35
N ALA A 41 -2.48 -3.74 5.64
CA ALA A 41 -2.63 -2.46 6.34
C ALA A 41 -1.75 -1.36 5.72
N THR A 42 -0.51 -1.66 5.30
CA THR A 42 0.35 -0.68 4.63
C THR A 42 -0.17 -0.27 3.26
N GLN A 43 -0.76 -1.22 2.52
CA GLN A 43 -1.37 -0.93 1.22
C GLN A 43 -2.62 -0.05 1.40
N GLU A 44 -3.54 -0.42 2.30
CA GLU A 44 -4.74 0.35 2.59
C GLU A 44 -4.41 1.76 3.09
N HIS A 45 -3.37 1.90 3.92
CA HIS A 45 -2.91 3.21 4.37
C HIS A 45 -2.42 4.09 3.21
N ALA A 46 -1.63 3.52 2.29
CA ALA A 46 -1.17 4.25 1.10
C ALA A 46 -2.33 4.66 0.18
N GLU A 47 -3.32 3.79 0.00
CA GLU A 47 -4.54 4.08 -0.78
C GLU A 47 -5.40 5.16 -0.11
N THR A 48 -5.48 5.14 1.22
CA THR A 48 -6.18 6.17 2.01
C THR A 48 -5.51 7.53 1.85
N VAL A 49 -4.19 7.62 2.02
CA VAL A 49 -3.43 8.87 1.85
C VAL A 49 -3.60 9.43 0.44
N ARG A 50 -3.59 8.57 -0.59
CA ARG A 50 -3.85 9.00 -1.97
C ARG A 50 -5.27 9.55 -2.13
N SER A 51 -6.25 8.86 -1.57
CA SER A 51 -7.66 9.28 -1.63
C SER A 51 -7.89 10.61 -0.91
N GLU A 52 -7.22 10.83 0.24
CA GLU A 52 -7.26 12.10 0.96
C GLU A 52 -6.67 13.26 0.14
N GLN A 53 -5.57 13.01 -0.59
CA GLN A 53 -4.99 13.99 -1.51
C GLN A 53 -5.95 14.32 -2.67
N ASP A 54 -6.58 13.31 -3.25
CA ASP A 54 -7.56 13.49 -4.33
C ASP A 54 -8.78 14.29 -3.84
N ILE A 55 -9.30 13.99 -2.64
CA ILE A 55 -10.39 14.73 -2.01
C ILE A 55 -9.98 16.18 -1.75
N ALA A 56 -8.78 16.41 -1.22
CA ALA A 56 -8.28 17.76 -0.95
C ALA A 56 -8.18 18.60 -2.23
N GLN A 57 -7.68 18.00 -3.33
CA GLN A 57 -7.64 18.66 -4.64
C GLN A 57 -9.03 18.98 -5.16
N GLN A 58 -9.96 18.04 -5.10
CA GLN A 58 -11.35 18.26 -5.54
C GLN A 58 -12.04 19.34 -4.72
N LYS A 59 -11.82 19.36 -3.41
CA LYS A 59 -12.36 20.40 -2.54
C LYS A 59 -11.80 21.77 -2.90
N ALA A 60 -10.49 21.88 -3.14
CA ALA A 60 -9.87 23.13 -3.59
C ALA A 60 -10.45 23.62 -4.93
N LEU A 61 -10.71 22.71 -5.88
CA LEU A 61 -11.37 23.05 -7.15
C LEU A 61 -12.81 23.53 -6.95
N LEU A 62 -13.58 22.85 -6.10
CA LEU A 62 -14.96 23.25 -5.79
C LEU A 62 -15.01 24.60 -5.07
N ASP A 63 -14.10 24.85 -4.12
CA ASP A 63 -13.99 26.13 -3.43
C ASP A 63 -13.60 27.25 -4.42
N GLY A 64 -12.68 26.99 -5.35
CA GLY A 64 -12.34 27.92 -6.43
C GLY A 64 -13.51 28.23 -7.34
N LEU A 65 -14.30 27.21 -7.73
CA LEU A 65 -15.52 27.39 -8.50
C LEU A 65 -16.59 28.20 -7.75
N ALA A 66 -16.80 27.89 -6.47
CA ALA A 66 -17.77 28.59 -5.62
C ALA A 66 -17.43 30.09 -5.49
N ASN A 67 -16.13 30.40 -5.37
CA ASN A 67 -15.62 31.76 -5.33
C ASN A 67 -15.51 32.43 -6.71
N LYS A 68 -15.89 31.73 -7.79
CA LYS A 68 -15.77 32.18 -9.18
C LYS A 68 -14.34 32.63 -9.51
N ASP A 69 -13.34 31.92 -9.00
CA ASP A 69 -11.95 32.20 -9.29
C ASP A 69 -11.71 32.02 -10.80
N PRO A 70 -11.33 33.09 -11.53
CA PRO A 70 -11.16 33.05 -12.97
C PRO A 70 -10.09 32.04 -13.40
N TYR A 71 -9.04 31.82 -12.59
CA TYR A 71 -7.98 30.87 -12.91
C TYR A 71 -8.45 29.42 -12.82
N VAL A 72 -9.26 29.08 -11.81
CA VAL A 72 -9.80 27.73 -11.65
C VAL A 72 -10.81 27.41 -12.75
N VAL A 73 -11.65 28.38 -13.11
CA VAL A 73 -12.59 28.25 -14.23
C VAL A 73 -11.84 28.05 -15.55
N GLU A 74 -10.79 28.83 -15.80
CA GLU A 74 -9.97 28.70 -17.00
C GLU A 74 -9.26 27.34 -17.08
N LEU A 75 -8.72 26.85 -15.96
CA LEU A 75 -8.12 25.51 -15.86
C LEU A 75 -9.12 24.40 -16.20
N LEU A 76 -10.34 24.48 -15.66
CA LEU A 76 -11.40 23.52 -15.95
C LEU A 76 -11.87 23.58 -17.41
N VAL A 77 -11.94 24.78 -17.98
CA VAL A 77 -12.28 25.00 -19.39
C VAL A 77 -11.18 24.44 -20.30
N ARG A 78 -9.90 24.64 -19.96
CA ARG A 78 -8.76 24.03 -20.66
C ARG A 78 -8.81 22.50 -20.60
N ASP A 79 -9.06 21.92 -19.42
CA ASP A 79 -9.10 20.46 -19.23
C ASP A 79 -10.30 19.79 -19.92
N LYS A 80 -11.51 20.38 -19.81
CA LYS A 80 -12.75 19.80 -20.34
C LYS A 80 -13.02 20.13 -21.80
N LEU A 81 -12.70 21.35 -22.24
CA LEU A 81 -13.05 21.84 -23.58
C LEU A 81 -11.84 21.92 -24.51
N GLN A 82 -10.64 21.53 -24.05
CA GLN A 82 -9.37 21.72 -24.77
C GLN A 82 -9.21 23.15 -25.28
N PHE A 83 -9.76 24.10 -24.54
CA PHE A 83 -9.78 25.49 -24.94
C PHE A 83 -8.37 26.07 -24.80
N THR A 84 -7.74 26.42 -25.92
CA THR A 84 -6.49 27.18 -25.97
C THR A 84 -6.78 28.60 -26.45
N GLY A 85 -6.17 29.60 -25.81
CA GLY A 85 -6.30 30.99 -26.23
C GLY A 85 -5.73 31.21 -27.65
N PRO A 86 -6.24 32.19 -28.41
CA PRO A 86 -5.67 32.52 -29.71
C PRO A 86 -4.21 32.98 -29.57
N GLY A 87 -3.28 32.24 -30.18
CA GLY A 87 -1.83 32.52 -30.13
C GLY A 87 -1.08 31.84 -28.97
N GLU A 88 -1.74 30.98 -28.20
CA GLU A 88 -1.12 30.29 -27.07
C GLU A 88 -0.25 29.12 -27.53
N ILE A 89 1.03 29.10 -27.13
CA ILE A 89 1.95 28.00 -27.42
C ILE A 89 1.60 26.85 -26.49
N THR A 90 1.21 25.70 -27.05
CA THR A 90 0.95 24.49 -26.27
C THR A 90 2.22 24.15 -25.47
N PRO A 91 2.14 24.06 -24.13
CA PRO A 91 3.31 23.70 -23.35
C PRO A 91 3.80 22.31 -23.80
N PRO A 92 5.13 22.10 -23.82
CA PRO A 92 5.69 20.83 -24.25
C PRO A 92 5.08 19.69 -23.41
N PRO A 93 4.87 18.50 -24.01
CA PRO A 93 4.30 17.38 -23.29
C PRO A 93 5.14 17.12 -22.05
N LEU A 94 4.47 17.05 -20.89
CA LEU A 94 5.15 16.68 -19.65
C LEU A 94 5.86 15.33 -19.87
N PRO A 95 7.10 15.17 -19.38
CA PRO A 95 7.80 13.89 -19.48
C PRO A 95 6.89 12.82 -18.89
N ALA A 96 6.80 11.67 -19.58
CA ALA A 96 5.95 10.56 -19.16
C ALA A 96 6.29 10.20 -17.72
N VAL A 97 5.48 10.66 -16.77
CA VAL A 97 5.51 10.15 -15.41
C VAL A 97 5.01 8.72 -15.57
N ASP A 98 5.93 7.76 -15.46
CA ASP A 98 5.61 6.33 -15.49
C ASP A 98 4.47 6.07 -14.51
N LYS A 99 3.24 5.99 -15.04
CA LYS A 99 2.10 5.50 -14.27
C LYS A 99 2.43 4.05 -13.95
N ALA A 100 2.80 3.78 -12.69
CA ALA A 100 3.04 2.43 -12.21
C ALA A 100 1.90 1.51 -12.71
N PRO A 101 2.23 0.35 -13.30
CA PRO A 101 1.24 -0.47 -13.97
C PRO A 101 0.14 -0.88 -13.00
N ALA A 102 -1.11 -0.61 -13.38
CA ALA A 102 -2.28 -1.13 -12.71
C ALA A 102 -2.18 -2.67 -12.75
N ARG A 103 -1.81 -3.28 -11.62
CA ARG A 103 -1.81 -4.74 -11.47
C ARG A 103 -3.27 -5.20 -11.57
N ARG A 104 -3.57 -5.96 -12.63
CA ARG A 104 -4.79 -6.76 -12.77
C ARG A 104 -4.73 -7.99 -11.88
#